data_AF-A0AAW0WBA9-F1
#
_entry.id   AF-A0AAW0WBA9-F1
#
_cell.length_a   1.000
_cell.length_b   1.000
_cell.length_c   1.000
_cell.angle_alpha   90.00
_cell.angle_beta   90.00
_cell.angle_gamma   90.00
#
_symmetry.space_group_name_H-M   'P 1'
#
loop_
_entity.id
_entity.type
_entity.pdbx_description
1 polymer ?
#
loop_
_entity_poly.entity_id
_entity_poly.type
_entity_poly.pdbx_seq_one_letter_code
_entity_poly.pdbx_strand_id
1 'polypeptide(L)'
;MSIEEEEDASLKELVTKTLHNKGVLGKIQAQLRASVFLALEDEFKDKNIPLVSTSARKLLGTPEGATAAALIQDFLQCLGLEFSLAVFAPESGHSTVWSFPGTEALTSNLSLRTEK
;
A
#
# COMPACT_ATOMS: atom_id res chain seq x y z
N MET A 1 4.99 -30.00 -30.43
CA MET A 1 4.78 -28.55 -30.30
C MET A 1 5.14 -27.96 -31.65
N SER A 2 4.20 -27.26 -32.28
CA SER A 2 4.40 -26.63 -33.59
C SER A 2 5.42 -25.50 -33.45
N ILE A 3 6.17 -25.16 -34.50
CA ILE A 3 7.15 -24.05 -34.46
C ILE A 3 6.47 -22.73 -34.05
N GLU A 4 5.23 -22.52 -34.51
CA GLU A 4 4.38 -21.39 -34.11
C GLU A 4 4.05 -21.39 -32.60
N GLU A 5 3.86 -22.56 -31.98
CA GLU A 5 3.59 -22.68 -30.54
C GLU A 5 4.83 -22.39 -29.68
N GLU A 6 6.03 -22.70 -30.17
CA GLU A 6 7.30 -22.33 -29.51
C GLU A 6 7.59 -20.83 -29.60
N GLU A 7 7.33 -20.22 -30.75
CA GLU A 7 7.51 -18.76 -30.94
C GLU A 7 6.54 -17.96 -30.06
N ASP A 8 5.26 -18.37 -29.97
CA ASP A 8 4.27 -17.74 -29.09
C ASP A 8 4.62 -17.90 -27.61
N ALA A 9 5.12 -19.06 -27.19
CA ALA A 9 5.58 -19.29 -25.82
C ALA A 9 6.77 -18.39 -25.46
N SER A 10 7.74 -18.27 -26.37
CA SER A 10 8.92 -17.41 -26.24
C SER A 10 8.54 -15.94 -26.16
N LEU A 11 7.62 -15.48 -27.02
CA LEU A 11 7.09 -14.12 -27.00
C LEU A 11 6.36 -13.81 -25.69
N LYS A 12 5.53 -14.74 -25.21
CA LYS A 12 4.81 -14.58 -23.94
C LYS A 12 5.77 -14.48 -22.75
N GLU A 13 6.82 -15.28 -22.73
CA GLU A 13 7.86 -15.22 -21.67
C GLU A 13 8.60 -13.88 -21.72
N LEU A 14 9.02 -13.44 -22.90
CA LEU A 14 9.71 -12.17 -23.10
C LEU A 14 8.84 -10.96 -22.67
N VAL A 15 7.56 -10.97 -23.04
CA VAL A 15 6.59 -9.93 -22.63
C VAL A 15 6.41 -9.95 -21.12
N THR A 16 6.21 -11.12 -20.52
CA THR A 16 6.03 -11.26 -19.06
C THR A 16 7.24 -10.73 -18.30
N LYS A 17 8.44 -11.11 -18.71
CA LYS A 17 9.70 -10.65 -18.11
C LYS A 17 9.88 -9.14 -18.26
N THR A 18 9.54 -8.59 -19.42
CA THR A 18 9.60 -7.14 -19.67
C THR A 18 8.62 -6.37 -18.79
N LEU A 19 7.37 -6.83 -18.68
CA LEU A 19 6.35 -6.20 -17.83
C LEU A 19 6.70 -6.31 -16.34
N HIS A 20 7.32 -7.42 -15.93
CA HIS A 20 7.85 -7.58 -14.57
C HIS A 20 8.98 -6.58 -14.29
N ASN A 21 9.99 -6.54 -15.15
CA ASN A 21 11.15 -5.66 -14.98
C ASN A 21 10.80 -4.16 -15.04
N LYS A 22 9.80 -3.79 -15.85
CA LYS A 22 9.26 -2.42 -15.88
C LYS A 22 8.32 -2.11 -14.71
N GLY A 23 8.07 -3.06 -13.82
CA GLY A 23 7.20 -2.91 -12.65
C GLY A 23 5.70 -2.86 -12.98
N VAL A 24 5.29 -3.08 -14.23
CA VAL A 24 3.89 -3.01 -14.65
C VAL A 24 3.06 -4.09 -13.96
N LEU A 25 3.59 -5.32 -13.89
CA LEU A 25 2.90 -6.41 -13.16
C LEU A 25 2.77 -6.11 -11.67
N GLY A 26 3.81 -5.52 -11.07
CA GLY A 26 3.77 -5.10 -9.66
C GLY A 26 2.70 -4.04 -9.41
N LYS A 27 2.54 -3.07 -10.32
CA LYS A 27 1.49 -2.04 -10.25
C LYS A 27 0.09 -2.65 -10.32
N ILE A 28 -0.14 -3.55 -11.28
CA ILE A 28 -1.43 -4.25 -11.44
C ILE A 28 -1.74 -5.07 -10.19
N GLN A 29 -0.75 -5.80 -9.65
CA GLN A 29 -0.92 -6.57 -8.41
C GLN A 29 -1.26 -5.68 -7.22
N ALA A 30 -0.56 -4.54 -7.05
CA ALA A 30 -0.82 -3.60 -5.98
C ALA A 30 -2.24 -3.01 -6.07
N GLN A 31 -2.64 -2.57 -7.26
CA GLN A 31 -3.99 -2.07 -7.52
C GLN A 31 -5.05 -3.13 -7.25
N LEU A 32 -4.84 -4.37 -7.72
CA LEU A 32 -5.75 -5.48 -7.46
C LEU A 32 -5.87 -5.75 -5.95
N ARG A 33 -4.76 -5.77 -5.22
CA ARG A 33 -4.74 -5.99 -3.77
C ARG A 33 -5.50 -4.91 -3.02
N ALA A 34 -5.29 -3.64 -3.40
CA ALA A 34 -6.03 -2.50 -2.83
C ALA A 34 -7.54 -2.58 -3.13
N SER A 35 -7.91 -2.86 -4.38
CA SER A 35 -9.32 -2.98 -4.79
C SER A 35 -10.04 -4.13 -4.08
N VAL A 36 -9.37 -5.29 -3.95
CA VAL A 36 -9.92 -6.43 -3.20
C VAL A 36 -10.10 -6.05 -1.73
N PHE A 37 -9.13 -5.40 -1.11
CA PHE A 37 -9.26 -4.97 0.28
C PHE A 37 -10.45 -4.03 0.46
N LEU A 38 -10.60 -3.02 -0.41
CA LEU A 38 -11.72 -2.06 -0.33
C LEU A 38 -13.08 -2.75 -0.50
N ALA A 39 -13.21 -3.63 -1.49
CA ALA A 39 -14.45 -4.38 -1.72
C ALA A 39 -14.82 -5.27 -0.52
N LEU A 40 -13.81 -5.90 0.10
CA LEU A 40 -14.00 -6.72 1.29
C LEU A 40 -14.28 -5.86 2.53
N GLU A 41 -13.65 -4.70 2.70
CA GLU A 41 -13.88 -3.81 3.85
C GLU A 41 -15.37 -3.44 3.95
N ASP A 42 -16.02 -3.11 2.83
CA ASP A 42 -17.44 -2.77 2.80
C ASP A 42 -18.34 -3.96 3.15
N GLU A 43 -18.02 -5.18 2.69
CA GLU A 43 -18.80 -6.38 3.04
C GLU A 43 -18.58 -6.88 4.46
N PHE A 44 -17.39 -6.65 5.03
CA PHE A 44 -17.00 -7.18 6.34
C PHE A 44 -17.20 -6.20 7.49
N LYS A 45 -17.39 -4.90 7.22
CA LYS A 45 -17.78 -3.89 8.22
C LYS A 45 -18.98 -4.33 9.04
N ASP A 46 -20.04 -4.79 8.38
CA ASP A 46 -21.28 -5.22 9.04
C ASP A 46 -21.17 -6.60 9.71
N LYS A 47 -20.19 -7.41 9.29
CA LYS A 47 -19.97 -8.78 9.80
C LYS A 47 -18.93 -8.85 10.92
N ASN A 48 -18.33 -7.72 11.30
CA ASN A 48 -17.28 -7.61 12.33
C ASN A 48 -16.09 -8.57 12.10
N ILE A 49 -15.79 -8.88 10.83
CA ILE A 49 -14.68 -9.76 10.46
C ILE A 49 -13.43 -8.88 10.31
N PRO A 50 -12.37 -9.11 11.10
CA PRO A 50 -11.22 -8.21 11.09
C PRO A 50 -10.34 -8.43 9.85
N LEU A 51 -10.31 -7.46 8.93
CA LEU A 51 -9.48 -7.53 7.71
C LEU A 51 -7.99 -7.25 7.93
N VAL A 52 -7.69 -6.39 8.90
CA VAL A 52 -6.34 -6.00 9.29
C VAL A 52 -5.75 -7.06 10.22
N SER A 53 -4.43 -7.23 10.25
CA SER A 53 -3.82 -8.15 11.21
C SER A 53 -4.04 -7.70 12.66
N THR A 54 -4.23 -8.65 13.57
CA THR A 54 -4.40 -8.35 15.01
C THR A 54 -3.19 -7.62 15.59
N SER A 55 -1.98 -7.96 15.13
CA SER A 55 -0.75 -7.30 15.55
C SER A 55 -0.67 -5.86 15.07
N ALA A 56 -1.02 -5.59 13.81
CA ALA A 56 -1.07 -4.22 13.28
C ALA A 56 -2.10 -3.38 14.04
N ARG A 57 -3.30 -3.91 14.30
CA ARG A 57 -4.32 -3.21 15.09
C ARG A 57 -3.85 -2.85 16.50
N LYS A 58 -3.14 -3.77 17.17
CA LYS A 58 -2.57 -3.52 18.51
C LYS A 58 -1.51 -2.42 18.47
N LEU A 59 -0.63 -2.47 17.49
CA LEU A 59 0.43 -1.47 17.33
C LEU A 59 -0.16 -0.08 17.03
N LEU A 60 -1.10 -0.01 16.09
CA LEU A 60 -1.72 1.24 15.66
C LEU A 60 -2.70 1.81 16.69
N GLY A 61 -3.13 1.01 17.66
CA GLY A 61 -3.90 1.48 18.80
C GLY A 61 -3.07 2.28 19.82
N THR A 62 -1.73 2.27 19.73
CA THR A 62 -0.87 3.09 20.58
C THR A 62 -0.52 4.42 19.88
N PRO A 63 -0.32 5.50 20.64
CA PRO A 63 0.05 6.80 20.06
C PRO A 63 1.39 6.73 19.30
N GLU A 64 2.33 5.91 19.75
CA GLU A 64 3.62 5.69 19.09
C GLU A 64 3.45 4.94 17.76
N GLY A 65 2.60 3.90 17.72
CA GLY A 65 2.36 3.14 16.50
C GLY A 65 1.60 3.95 15.45
N ALA A 66 0.63 4.77 15.89
CA ALA A 66 -0.01 5.76 15.04
C ALA A 66 1.02 6.74 14.45
N THR A 67 1.92 7.28 15.28
CA THR A 67 3.01 8.19 14.85
C THR A 67 4.04 7.53 13.93
N ALA A 68 4.30 6.22 14.09
CA ALA A 68 5.18 5.49 13.20
C ALA A 68 4.55 5.25 11.82
N ALA A 69 3.28 4.82 11.77
CA ALA A 69 2.55 4.65 10.51
C ALA A 69 2.42 5.96 9.74
N ALA A 70 2.21 7.02 10.51
CA ALA A 70 2.18 8.40 10.09
C ALA A 70 3.47 8.85 9.39
N LEU A 71 4.63 8.57 9.99
CA LEU A 71 5.94 8.83 9.39
C LEU A 71 6.18 8.01 8.11
N ILE A 72 5.76 6.74 8.10
CA ILE A 72 5.90 5.86 6.94
C ILE A 72 5.05 6.38 5.77
N GLN A 73 3.82 6.83 6.04
CA GLN A 73 2.95 7.40 5.01
C GLN A 73 3.58 8.65 4.37
N ASP A 74 4.08 9.58 5.19
CA ASP A 74 4.76 10.80 4.73
C ASP A 74 6.01 10.45 3.91
N PHE A 75 6.81 9.49 4.36
CA PHE A 75 7.99 9.00 3.64
C PHE A 75 7.64 8.41 2.27
N LEU A 76 6.60 7.57 2.19
CA LEU A 76 6.12 7.01 0.93
C LEU A 76 5.62 8.11 -0.03
N GLN A 77 4.97 9.14 0.50
CA GLN A 77 4.49 10.29 -0.27
C GLN A 77 5.64 11.15 -0.79
N CYS A 78 6.63 11.47 0.04
CA CYS A 78 7.83 12.22 -0.37
C CYS A 78 8.61 11.52 -1.49
N LEU A 79 8.59 10.18 -1.51
CA LEU A 79 9.24 9.39 -2.55
C LEU A 79 8.36 9.16 -3.80
N GLY A 80 7.10 9.62 -3.80
CA GLY A 80 6.17 9.40 -4.91
C GLY A 80 5.76 7.93 -5.09
N LEU A 81 5.77 7.14 -4.01
CA LEU A 81 5.47 5.70 -4.04
C LEU A 81 3.96 5.44 -3.94
N GLU A 82 3.21 5.94 -4.92
CA GLU A 82 1.74 5.91 -4.95
C GLU A 82 1.15 4.50 -4.82
N PHE A 83 1.78 3.50 -5.45
CA PHE A 83 1.32 2.11 -5.38
C PHE A 83 1.51 1.48 -4.00
N SER A 84 2.65 1.78 -3.36
CA SER A 84 2.92 1.32 -1.99
C SER A 84 1.96 2.00 -1.01
N LEU A 85 1.72 3.30 -1.20
CA LEU A 85 0.77 4.07 -0.39
C LEU A 85 -0.66 3.53 -0.54
N ALA A 86 -1.09 3.23 -1.77
CA ALA A 86 -2.42 2.67 -2.07
C ALA A 86 -2.69 1.32 -1.40
N VAL A 87 -1.66 0.55 -1.06
CA VAL A 87 -1.77 -0.75 -0.38
C VAL A 87 -1.53 -0.63 1.13
N PHE A 88 -0.58 0.22 1.53
CA PHE A 88 -0.26 0.47 2.94
C PHE A 88 -1.44 1.05 3.71
N ALA A 89 -2.15 2.00 3.08
CA ALA A 89 -3.35 2.64 3.59
C ALA A 89 -4.43 1.65 4.07
N PRO A 90 -4.98 0.80 3.18
CA PRO A 90 -5.98 -0.19 3.56
C PRO A 90 -5.43 -1.24 4.56
N GLU A 91 -4.22 -1.75 4.34
CA GLU A 91 -3.71 -2.87 5.15
C GLU A 91 -3.32 -2.51 6.58
N SER A 92 -2.95 -1.26 6.81
CA SER A 92 -2.77 -0.76 8.16
C SER A 92 -4.12 -0.53 8.86
N GLY A 93 -5.26 -0.59 8.18
CA GLY A 93 -6.55 -0.26 8.78
C GLY A 93 -6.71 1.24 9.05
N HIS A 94 -5.80 2.04 8.50
CA HIS A 94 -5.89 3.49 8.52
C HIS A 94 -6.83 3.91 7.38
N SER A 95 -8.13 3.62 7.52
CA SER A 95 -9.15 4.10 6.56
C SER A 95 -9.14 5.64 6.46
N THR A 96 -8.56 6.32 7.46
CA THR A 96 -8.30 7.76 7.53
C THR A 96 -7.04 8.23 6.80
N VAL A 97 -6.54 7.50 5.80
CA VAL A 97 -5.37 7.93 4.98
C VAL A 97 -5.52 9.34 4.38
N TRP A 98 -6.72 9.89 4.35
CA TRP A 98 -7.01 11.28 3.97
C TRP A 98 -7.09 12.28 5.13
N SER A 99 -7.27 11.82 6.37
CA SER A 99 -7.34 12.66 7.58
C SER A 99 -6.03 12.65 8.36
N PHE A 100 -4.93 12.48 7.65
CA PHE A 100 -3.63 12.69 8.24
C PHE A 100 -3.49 14.17 8.59
N PRO A 101 -3.18 14.55 9.85
CA PRO A 101 -3.11 15.96 10.26
C PRO A 101 -1.95 16.74 9.62
N GLY A 102 -1.21 16.11 8.69
CA GLY A 102 -0.15 16.71 7.91
C GLY A 102 1.22 16.62 8.60
N THR A 103 2.25 16.94 7.83
CA THR A 103 3.65 16.97 8.26
C THR A 103 3.88 17.92 9.45
N GLU A 104 3.01 18.92 9.62
CA GLU A 104 3.01 19.85 10.78
C GLU A 104 2.69 19.15 12.12
N ALA A 105 1.77 18.20 12.12
CA ALA A 105 1.46 17.43 13.32
C ALA A 105 2.58 16.45 13.66
N LEU A 106 3.22 15.85 12.65
CA LEU A 106 4.41 15.00 12.84
C LEU A 106 5.59 15.79 13.39
N THR A 107 5.88 16.96 12.82
CA THR A 107 7.00 17.82 13.27
C THR A 107 6.77 18.32 14.70
N SER A 108 5.53 18.64 15.07
CA SER A 108 5.17 19.00 16.45
C SER A 108 5.33 17.82 17.42
N ASN A 109 4.89 16.62 17.05
CA ASN A 109 4.98 15.44 17.91
C ASN A 109 6.41 14.90 18.05
N LEU A 110 7.20 14.94 16.97
CA LEU A 110 8.60 14.49 16.98
C LEU A 110 9.60 15.59 17.40
N SER A 111 9.12 16.80 17.72
CA SER A 111 9.98 17.96 18.02
C SER A 111 11.03 18.22 16.94
N LEU A 112 10.69 17.96 15.67
CA LEU A 112 11.59 18.17 14.55
C LEU A 112 11.62 19.66 14.24
N ARG A 113 12.81 20.26 14.30
CA ARG A 113 13.03 21.67 14.01
C ARG A 113 12.77 21.90 12.52
N THR A 114 11.72 22.66 12.19
CA THR A 114 11.50 23.12 10.82
C THR A 114 12.46 24.28 10.57
N GLU A 115 13.61 24.02 9.94
CA GLU A 115 14.42 25.11 9.41
C GLU A 115 13.71 25.67 8.18
N LYS A 116 13.53 27.00 8.23
CA LYS A 116 12.79 27.82 7.28
C LYS A 116 13.66 28.20 6.10
#